data_AF-A0A8T5SP79-F1
#
_entry.id   AF-A0A8T5SP79-F1
#
_cell.length_a   1.000
_cell.length_b   1.000
_cell.length_c   1.000
_cell.angle_alpha   90.00
_cell.angle_beta   90.00
_cell.angle_gamma   90.00
#
_symmetry.space_group_name_H-M   'P 1'
#
loop_
_entity.id
_entity.type
_entity.pdbx_description
1 polymer ?
#
loop_
_entity_poly.entity_id
_entity_poly.type
_entity_poly.pdbx_seq_one_letter_code
_entity_poly.pdbx_strand_id
1 'polypeptide(L)'
;MEQIRKTNHVVYRSANGQIVDIYYMREPGWRHHNFGLKNSAPPAAGRPTAFVDSVDNSQNLVYRGQDGNIHVLCFIRSEGWKIKNLNAMTGAPVATGDPSCYTYHVFNTQHVIYGSMDGHLHQLYYPHGKEWRHADMTAANGAPPIAGTPTTFVDMVNNSQNIVYRGQDGHIHDFYFIRDQGWTHTNLSQLLGTPLAAGDPFAYTFDLFKTQHVVYRGQDGNLYQLYIPPGKEWRQSNLTVDTSAPSAASDPVCYTYDLK
;
A
#
# COMPACT_ATOMS: atom_id res chain seq x y z
N MET A 1 -22.60 17.44 -23.43
CA MET A 1 -23.06 16.90 -22.12
C MET A 1 -21.84 16.34 -21.42
N GLU A 2 -21.17 17.13 -20.61
CA GLU A 2 -19.99 16.62 -19.91
C GLU A 2 -19.86 17.32 -18.57
N GLN A 3 -19.85 16.51 -17.51
CA GLN A 3 -18.77 16.59 -16.54
C GLN A 3 -18.87 15.34 -15.69
N ILE A 4 -17.97 14.39 -15.96
CA ILE A 4 -17.54 13.43 -14.94
C ILE A 4 -17.04 14.28 -13.77
N ARG A 5 -17.86 14.41 -12.73
CA ARG A 5 -17.50 15.16 -11.53
C ARG A 5 -16.63 14.22 -10.69
N LYS A 6 -15.31 14.35 -10.82
CA LYS A 6 -14.39 13.82 -9.81
C LYS A 6 -14.85 14.36 -8.44
N THR A 7 -14.94 13.47 -7.47
CA THR A 7 -15.29 13.80 -6.09
C THR A 7 -14.04 13.60 -5.23
N ASN A 8 -13.88 14.44 -4.22
CA ASN A 8 -12.78 14.29 -3.26
C ASN A 8 -13.30 13.44 -2.11
N HIS A 9 -12.48 12.51 -1.63
CA HIS A 9 -12.80 11.59 -0.54
C HIS A 9 -11.67 11.63 0.50
N VAL A 10 -12.06 11.58 1.77
CA VAL A 10 -11.16 11.49 2.91
C VAL A 10 -11.68 10.39 3.81
N VAL A 11 -10.94 9.29 3.87
CA VAL A 11 -11.33 8.10 4.61
C VAL A 11 -10.53 8.04 5.90
N TYR A 12 -11.20 7.81 7.02
CA TYR A 12 -10.55 7.70 8.32
C TYR A 12 -11.26 6.73 9.24
N ARG A 13 -10.53 6.26 10.24
CA ARG A 13 -11.07 5.57 11.41
C ARG A 13 -11.42 6.61 12.46
N SER A 14 -12.68 6.64 12.89
CA SER A 14 -13.14 7.50 13.97
C SER A 14 -12.75 6.97 15.36
N ALA A 15 -12.92 7.79 16.41
CA ALA A 15 -12.50 7.45 17.77
C ALA A 15 -13.15 6.18 18.34
N ASN A 16 -14.38 5.85 17.91
CA ASN A 16 -15.08 4.62 18.29
C ASN A 16 -14.79 3.43 17.35
N GLY A 17 -13.81 3.59 16.44
CA GLY A 17 -13.39 2.57 15.49
C GLY A 17 -14.19 2.51 14.19
N GLN A 18 -15.25 3.30 14.00
CA GLN A 18 -16.01 3.23 12.75
C GLN A 18 -15.22 3.81 11.57
N ILE A 19 -15.25 3.15 10.42
CA ILE A 19 -14.75 3.72 9.15
C ILE A 19 -15.76 4.75 8.65
N VAL A 20 -15.23 5.92 8.30
CA VAL A 20 -16.00 7.06 7.78
C VAL A 20 -15.32 7.58 6.52
N ASP A 21 -16.11 7.79 5.47
CA ASP A 21 -15.71 8.53 4.27
C ASP A 21 -16.34 9.92 4.28
N ILE A 22 -15.52 10.97 4.25
CA ILE A 22 -15.94 12.35 4.05
C ILE A 22 -15.71 12.70 2.59
N TYR A 23 -16.77 13.04 1.87
CA TYR A 23 -16.70 13.26 0.44
C TYR A 23 -17.37 14.57 0.00
N TYR A 24 -16.80 15.19 -1.04
CA TYR A 24 -17.28 16.45 -1.58
C TYR A 24 -18.25 16.22 -2.75
N MET A 25 -19.45 16.78 -2.63
CA MET A 25 -20.42 16.90 -3.73
C MET A 25 -20.70 18.38 -3.96
N ARG A 26 -20.68 18.83 -5.23
CA ARG A 26 -21.06 20.22 -5.58
C ARG A 26 -22.50 20.47 -5.09
N GLU A 27 -22.62 21.36 -4.10
CA GLU A 27 -23.86 21.74 -3.38
C GLU A 27 -24.54 20.55 -2.65
N PRO A 28 -24.69 20.58 -1.31
CA PRO A 28 -24.30 21.61 -0.35
C PRO A 28 -22.82 21.50 0.11
N GLY A 29 -21.95 20.77 -0.60
CA GLY A 29 -20.53 20.66 -0.27
C GLY A 29 -20.15 19.31 0.37
N TRP A 30 -19.31 19.36 1.41
CA TRP A 30 -18.82 18.18 2.12
C TRP A 30 -19.94 17.43 2.85
N ARG A 31 -19.90 16.10 2.75
CA ARG A 31 -20.83 15.16 3.39
C ARG A 31 -20.01 14.00 3.97
N HIS A 32 -20.64 13.13 4.77
CA HIS A 32 -19.98 11.91 5.21
C HIS A 32 -20.87 10.68 5.11
N HIS A 33 -20.23 9.52 5.01
CA HIS A 33 -20.84 8.20 5.11
C HIS A 33 -20.14 7.40 6.18
N ASN A 34 -20.88 7.01 7.22
CA ASN A 34 -20.39 6.15 8.30
C ASN A 34 -20.75 4.69 7.98
N PHE A 35 -19.74 3.88 7.69
CA PHE A 35 -19.93 2.50 7.26
C PHE A 35 -20.31 1.55 8.40
N GLY A 36 -19.92 1.86 9.64
CA GLY A 36 -20.34 1.08 10.80
C GLY A 36 -21.87 1.13 10.99
N LEU A 37 -22.48 2.30 10.77
CA LEU A 37 -23.92 2.49 10.93
C LEU A 37 -24.72 2.02 9.70
N LYS A 38 -24.22 2.27 8.49
CA LYS A 38 -24.98 2.05 7.25
C LYS A 38 -24.71 0.72 6.56
N ASN A 39 -23.57 0.09 6.84
CA ASN A 39 -23.12 -1.12 6.17
C ASN A 39 -22.70 -2.21 7.15
N SER A 40 -22.96 -2.02 8.44
CA SER A 40 -22.55 -2.93 9.52
C SER A 40 -21.06 -3.29 9.45
N ALA A 41 -20.24 -2.33 9.00
CA ALA A 41 -18.80 -2.53 8.89
C ALA A 41 -18.21 -2.74 10.29
N PRO A 42 -17.44 -3.81 10.54
CA PRO A 42 -16.76 -4.02 11.80
C PRO A 42 -15.90 -2.81 12.19
N PRO A 43 -15.78 -2.50 13.50
CA PRO A 43 -14.88 -1.45 13.94
C PRO A 43 -13.44 -1.74 13.48
N ALA A 44 -12.78 -0.74 12.93
CA ALA A 44 -11.38 -0.80 12.54
C ALA A 44 -10.45 -0.77 13.75
N ALA A 45 -9.34 -1.51 13.66
CA ALA A 45 -8.24 -1.47 14.62
C ALA A 45 -7.18 -0.42 14.22
N GLY A 46 -6.96 -0.24 12.91
CA GLY A 46 -5.85 0.53 12.35
C GLY A 46 -6.26 1.58 11.32
N ARG A 47 -5.27 2.13 10.59
CA ARG A 47 -5.51 3.11 9.53
C ARG A 47 -6.11 2.42 8.29
N PRO A 48 -7.16 2.99 7.68
CA PRO A 48 -7.64 2.51 6.39
C PRO A 48 -6.71 2.97 5.26
N THR A 49 -6.78 2.24 4.16
CA THR A 49 -6.23 2.64 2.85
C THR A 49 -7.35 2.58 1.80
N ALA A 50 -7.14 3.20 0.65
CA ALA A 50 -8.13 3.21 -0.42
C ALA A 50 -7.49 3.23 -1.80
N PHE A 51 -8.19 2.65 -2.76
CA PHE A 51 -7.84 2.70 -4.17
C PHE A 51 -9.08 2.74 -5.04
N VAL A 52 -8.90 3.20 -6.28
CA VAL A 52 -9.93 3.12 -7.32
C VAL A 52 -9.49 2.06 -8.32
N ASP A 53 -10.41 1.16 -8.68
CA ASP A 53 -10.20 0.24 -9.79
C ASP A 53 -10.86 0.80 -11.04
N SER A 54 -10.09 0.98 -12.10
CA SER A 54 -10.57 1.52 -13.37
C SER A 54 -11.34 0.49 -14.19
N VAL A 55 -11.21 -0.81 -13.88
CA VAL A 55 -11.82 -1.89 -14.67
C VAL A 55 -13.34 -1.92 -14.49
N ASP A 56 -13.82 -1.81 -13.25
CA ASP A 56 -15.24 -1.73 -12.90
C ASP A 56 -15.65 -0.35 -12.36
N ASN A 57 -14.73 0.61 -12.37
CA ASN A 57 -14.92 1.95 -11.81
C ASN A 57 -15.39 1.90 -10.35
N SER A 58 -14.83 0.97 -9.57
CA SER A 58 -15.13 0.81 -8.15
C SER A 58 -14.27 1.69 -7.25
N GLN A 59 -14.88 2.18 -6.19
CA GLN A 59 -14.16 2.77 -5.05
C GLN A 59 -13.97 1.69 -4.00
N ASN A 60 -12.74 1.48 -3.55
CA ASN A 60 -12.41 0.41 -2.61
C ASN A 60 -11.70 0.98 -1.37
N LEU A 61 -12.31 0.77 -0.21
CA LEU A 61 -11.77 1.17 1.09
C LEU A 61 -11.40 -0.10 1.83
N VAL A 62 -10.13 -0.23 2.19
CA VAL A 62 -9.58 -1.44 2.81
C VAL A 62 -9.10 -1.09 4.21
N TYR A 63 -9.41 -1.93 5.19
CA TYR A 63 -8.98 -1.73 6.56
C TYR A 63 -8.88 -3.05 7.31
N ARG A 64 -8.08 -3.05 8.38
CA ARG A 64 -8.04 -4.11 9.38
C ARG A 64 -9.09 -3.85 10.46
N GLY A 65 -9.98 -4.79 10.67
CA GLY A 65 -10.97 -4.79 11.76
C GLY A 65 -10.36 -5.12 13.12
N GLN A 66 -11.09 -4.84 14.20
CA GLN A 66 -10.74 -5.28 15.56
C GLN A 66 -10.78 -6.81 15.74
N ASP A 67 -11.42 -7.50 14.80
CA ASP A 67 -11.37 -8.95 14.65
C ASP A 67 -10.07 -9.45 13.98
N GLY A 68 -9.17 -8.54 13.61
CA GLY A 68 -7.93 -8.84 12.89
C GLY A 68 -8.13 -9.10 11.38
N ASN A 69 -9.37 -9.20 10.89
CA ASN A 69 -9.62 -9.46 9.48
C ASN A 69 -9.42 -8.20 8.64
N ILE A 70 -8.97 -8.38 7.40
CA ILE A 70 -8.98 -7.40 6.33
C ILE A 70 -10.37 -7.38 5.71
N HIS A 71 -11.00 -6.21 5.78
CA HIS A 71 -12.29 -5.93 5.16
C HIS A 71 -12.11 -4.96 4.00
N VAL A 72 -12.84 -5.20 2.90
CA VAL A 72 -12.98 -4.22 1.81
C VAL A 72 -14.43 -3.77 1.69
N LEU A 73 -14.63 -2.46 1.76
CA LEU A 73 -15.86 -1.77 1.36
C LEU A 73 -15.70 -1.36 -0.10
N CYS A 74 -16.54 -1.92 -0.96
CA CYS A 74 -16.49 -1.72 -2.41
C CYS A 74 -17.78 -1.03 -2.86
N PHE A 75 -17.64 0.08 -3.59
CA PHE A 75 -18.76 0.78 -4.21
C PHE A 75 -18.67 0.70 -5.73
N ILE A 76 -19.70 0.12 -6.34
CA ILE A 76 -19.95 0.21 -7.78
C ILE A 76 -21.28 0.93 -7.97
N ARG A 77 -21.33 1.91 -8.88
CA ARG A 77 -22.50 2.81 -9.01
C ARG A 77 -23.83 2.09 -9.21
N SER A 78 -23.83 0.99 -9.96
CA SER A 78 -25.01 0.16 -10.23
C SER A 78 -25.38 -0.78 -9.09
N GLU A 79 -24.48 -1.04 -8.15
CA GLU A 79 -24.64 -2.06 -7.11
C GLU A 79 -24.72 -1.47 -5.69
N GLY A 80 -24.25 -0.25 -5.50
CA GLY A 80 -24.10 0.36 -4.18
C GLY A 80 -22.88 -0.18 -3.42
N TRP A 81 -22.87 0.08 -2.12
CA TRP A 81 -21.80 -0.36 -1.21
C TRP A 81 -21.99 -1.82 -0.80
N LYS A 82 -20.91 -2.59 -0.88
CA LYS A 82 -20.81 -3.96 -0.35
C LYS A 82 -19.58 -4.08 0.54
N ILE A 83 -19.67 -4.91 1.57
CA ILE A 83 -18.53 -5.27 2.43
C ILE A 83 -18.15 -6.73 2.21
N LYS A 84 -16.85 -7.02 2.20
CA LYS A 84 -16.29 -8.37 2.11
C LYS A 84 -15.22 -8.55 3.19
N ASN A 85 -15.28 -9.67 3.92
CA ASN A 85 -14.19 -10.11 4.79
C ASN A 85 -13.24 -10.98 3.97
N LEU A 86 -12.09 -10.43 3.58
CA LEU A 86 -11.18 -11.07 2.64
C LEU A 86 -10.47 -12.28 3.26
N ASN A 87 -10.16 -12.24 4.56
CA ASN A 87 -9.59 -13.37 5.28
C ASN A 87 -10.54 -14.57 5.30
N ALA A 88 -11.81 -14.35 5.66
CA ALA A 88 -12.80 -15.41 5.67
C ALA A 88 -13.05 -16.02 4.27
N MET A 89 -12.99 -15.19 3.21
CA MET A 89 -13.16 -15.66 1.83
C MET A 89 -11.99 -16.49 1.31
N THR A 90 -10.78 -16.27 1.84
CA THR A 90 -9.54 -16.86 1.29
C THR A 90 -8.88 -17.87 2.22
N GLY A 91 -9.28 -17.92 3.49
CA GLY A 91 -8.60 -18.69 4.54
C GLY A 91 -7.29 -18.07 5.03
N ALA A 92 -6.98 -16.83 4.64
CA ALA A 92 -5.72 -16.18 4.98
C ALA A 92 -5.61 -15.81 6.47
N PRO A 93 -4.40 -15.84 7.06
CA PRO A 93 -4.15 -15.43 8.45
C PRO A 93 -4.55 -13.98 8.74
N VAL A 94 -5.02 -13.71 9.95
CA VAL A 94 -5.45 -12.36 10.37
C VAL A 94 -4.29 -11.36 10.41
N ALA A 95 -4.59 -10.10 10.13
CA ALA A 95 -3.62 -9.02 10.05
C ALA A 95 -3.23 -8.44 11.43
N THR A 96 -1.96 -8.07 11.57
CA THR A 96 -1.39 -7.38 12.74
C THR A 96 -0.93 -5.96 12.42
N GLY A 97 -0.71 -5.66 11.15
CA GLY A 97 -0.38 -4.34 10.63
C GLY A 97 -1.52 -3.71 9.84
N ASP A 98 -1.31 -2.46 9.44
CA ASP A 98 -2.23 -1.77 8.53
C ASP A 98 -1.96 -2.24 7.08
N PRO A 99 -3.00 -2.37 6.24
CA PRO A 99 -2.83 -2.86 4.87
C PRO A 99 -2.30 -1.79 3.92
N SER A 100 -1.52 -2.21 2.92
CA SER A 100 -1.24 -1.44 1.70
C SER A 100 -2.00 -2.04 0.52
N CYS A 101 -2.44 -1.21 -0.43
CA CYS A 101 -3.24 -1.66 -1.56
C CYS A 101 -2.83 -1.00 -2.87
N TYR A 102 -3.05 -1.71 -3.96
CA TYR A 102 -2.82 -1.20 -5.31
C TYR A 102 -3.63 -2.00 -6.33
N THR A 103 -3.78 -1.44 -7.53
CA THR A 103 -4.27 -2.15 -8.72
C THR A 103 -3.12 -2.36 -9.68
N TYR A 104 -3.13 -3.48 -10.40
CA TYR A 104 -2.10 -3.82 -11.38
C TYR A 104 -2.73 -4.01 -12.76
N HIS A 105 -2.42 -3.07 -13.66
CA HIS A 105 -3.07 -2.91 -14.96
C HIS A 105 -2.75 -4.04 -15.95
N VAL A 106 -1.61 -4.71 -15.80
CA VAL A 106 -1.19 -5.78 -16.72
C VAL A 106 -2.15 -6.97 -16.69
N PHE A 107 -2.71 -7.25 -15.51
CA PHE A 107 -3.64 -8.37 -15.31
C PHE A 107 -5.03 -7.93 -14.86
N ASN A 108 -5.28 -6.63 -14.73
CA ASN A 108 -6.53 -6.10 -14.19
C ASN A 108 -6.85 -6.72 -12.83
N THR A 109 -5.88 -6.63 -11.92
CA THR A 109 -5.97 -7.25 -10.59
C THR A 109 -5.96 -6.20 -9.48
N GLN A 110 -6.69 -6.46 -8.41
CA GLN A 110 -6.63 -5.71 -7.16
C GLN A 110 -5.76 -6.46 -6.16
N HIS A 111 -5.01 -5.74 -5.32
CA HIS A 111 -4.09 -6.33 -4.36
C HIS A 111 -4.20 -5.64 -3.00
N VAL A 112 -4.17 -6.44 -1.94
CA VAL A 112 -4.09 -6.00 -0.55
C VAL A 112 -2.96 -6.76 0.14
N ILE A 113 -2.02 -6.01 0.72
CA ILE A 113 -0.81 -6.53 1.34
C ILE A 113 -0.81 -6.19 2.83
N TYR A 114 -0.49 -7.15 3.69
CA TYR A 114 -0.43 -6.93 5.13
C TYR A 114 0.51 -7.93 5.83
N GLY A 115 0.96 -7.58 7.03
CA GLY A 115 1.67 -8.49 7.94
C GLY A 115 0.74 -9.21 8.91
N SER A 116 1.07 -10.45 9.27
CA SER A 116 0.33 -11.32 10.20
C SER A 116 1.14 -11.64 11.47
N MET A 117 0.53 -12.30 12.46
CA MET A 117 1.17 -12.73 13.72
C MET A 117 2.23 -13.81 13.52
N ASP A 118 2.16 -14.55 12.42
CA ASP A 118 3.19 -15.51 11.98
C ASP A 118 4.48 -14.81 11.50
N GLY A 119 4.49 -13.48 11.43
CA GLY A 119 5.61 -12.68 10.95
C GLY A 119 5.72 -12.64 9.43
N HIS A 120 4.75 -13.18 8.69
CA HIS A 120 4.78 -13.21 7.23
C HIS A 120 4.02 -12.04 6.61
N LEU A 121 4.43 -11.70 5.40
CA LEU A 121 3.73 -10.78 4.50
C LEU A 121 2.77 -11.61 3.64
N HIS A 122 1.48 -11.28 3.70
CA HIS A 122 0.45 -11.93 2.89
C HIS A 122 -0.09 -11.00 1.81
N GLN A 123 -0.39 -11.59 0.67
CA GLN A 123 -1.09 -10.94 -0.43
C GLN A 123 -2.49 -11.55 -0.56
N LEU A 124 -3.51 -10.70 -0.54
CA LEU A 124 -4.84 -11.01 -1.04
C LEU A 124 -4.97 -10.34 -2.39
N TYR A 125 -5.34 -11.10 -3.41
CA TYR A 125 -5.48 -10.55 -4.75
C TYR A 125 -6.77 -11.02 -5.42
N TYR A 126 -7.32 -10.14 -6.25
CA TYR A 126 -8.55 -10.37 -7.00
C TYR A 126 -8.27 -10.17 -8.49
N PRO A 127 -8.20 -11.25 -9.27
CA PRO A 127 -8.31 -11.18 -10.73
C PRO A 127 -9.73 -10.79 -11.10
N HIS A 128 -9.90 -9.77 -11.95
CA HIS A 128 -11.22 -9.26 -12.28
C HIS A 128 -12.15 -10.36 -12.82
N GLY A 129 -13.36 -10.45 -12.23
CA GLY A 129 -14.37 -11.45 -12.59
C GLY A 129 -14.10 -12.86 -12.06
N LYS A 130 -13.18 -13.02 -11.11
CA LYS A 130 -12.86 -14.29 -10.44
C LYS A 130 -13.13 -14.20 -8.94
N GLU A 131 -12.50 -15.05 -8.15
CA GLU A 131 -12.55 -15.04 -6.69
C GLU A 131 -11.29 -14.39 -6.12
N TRP A 132 -11.40 -13.87 -4.90
CA TRP A 132 -10.23 -13.46 -4.12
C TRP A 132 -9.36 -14.68 -3.82
N ARG A 133 -8.05 -14.47 -3.84
CA ARG A 133 -7.05 -15.50 -3.60
C ARG A 133 -6.02 -14.99 -2.60
N HIS A 134 -5.32 -15.94 -1.99
CA HIS A 134 -4.27 -15.67 -0.99
C HIS A 134 -2.93 -16.24 -1.44
N ALA A 135 -1.86 -15.52 -1.11
CA ALA A 135 -0.49 -16.00 -1.18
C ALA A 135 0.28 -15.56 0.07
N ASP A 136 1.08 -16.46 0.62
CA ASP A 136 2.09 -16.15 1.63
C ASP A 136 3.39 -15.77 0.91
N MET A 137 3.67 -14.48 0.84
CA MET A 137 4.78 -13.94 0.06
C MET A 137 6.12 -14.25 0.73
N THR A 138 6.17 -14.18 2.06
CA THR A 138 7.39 -14.48 2.82
C THR A 138 7.76 -15.95 2.66
N ALA A 139 6.82 -16.87 2.89
CA ALA A 139 7.07 -18.30 2.77
C ALA A 139 7.37 -18.73 1.33
N ALA A 140 6.63 -18.22 0.34
CA ALA A 140 6.81 -18.62 -1.06
C ALA A 140 8.16 -18.21 -1.65
N ASN A 141 8.81 -17.19 -1.08
CA ASN A 141 10.05 -16.61 -1.61
C ASN A 141 11.23 -16.71 -0.64
N GLY A 142 11.07 -17.34 0.53
CA GLY A 142 12.14 -17.48 1.53
C GLY A 142 12.63 -16.15 2.09
N ALA A 143 11.76 -15.15 2.16
CA ALA A 143 12.12 -13.81 2.61
C ALA A 143 12.10 -13.70 4.15
N PRO A 144 12.77 -12.70 4.75
CA PRO A 144 12.71 -12.49 6.18
C PRO A 144 11.31 -12.07 6.69
N PRO A 145 10.98 -12.35 7.97
CA PRO A 145 9.74 -11.89 8.57
C PRO A 145 9.59 -10.36 8.53
N ILE A 146 8.38 -9.87 8.29
CA ILE A 146 8.06 -8.43 8.26
C ILE A 146 8.12 -7.82 9.67
N ALA A 147 8.63 -6.59 9.74
CA ALA A 147 8.51 -5.66 10.86
C ALA A 147 7.81 -4.37 10.40
N GLY A 148 6.60 -4.12 10.92
CA GLY A 148 5.84 -2.90 10.65
C GLY A 148 4.93 -2.99 9.42
N THR A 149 4.75 -1.86 8.74
CA THR A 149 3.77 -1.69 7.65
C THR A 149 4.44 -1.76 6.27
N PRO A 150 3.94 -2.56 5.33
CA PRO A 150 4.45 -2.56 3.96
C PRO A 150 3.98 -1.31 3.20
N THR A 151 4.73 -0.94 2.17
CA THR A 151 4.32 0.04 1.15
C THR A 151 4.37 -0.60 -0.22
N THR A 152 3.53 -0.15 -1.15
CA THR A 152 3.41 -0.73 -2.49
C THR A 152 3.40 0.33 -3.56
N PHE A 153 3.91 0.01 -4.74
CA PHE A 153 3.79 0.86 -5.93
C PHE A 153 3.70 0.03 -7.20
N VAL A 154 3.25 0.65 -8.28
CA VAL A 154 3.24 0.07 -9.63
C VAL A 154 4.04 0.97 -10.54
N ASP A 155 5.04 0.39 -11.21
CA ASP A 155 5.80 1.07 -12.24
C ASP A 155 5.14 0.86 -13.60
N MET A 156 4.52 1.92 -14.12
CA MET A 156 3.87 1.93 -15.41
C MET A 156 4.85 1.85 -16.59
N VAL A 157 6.12 2.15 -16.38
CA VAL A 157 7.15 2.15 -17.43
C VAL A 157 7.62 0.73 -17.72
N ASN A 158 7.96 -0.02 -16.66
CA ASN A 158 8.43 -1.40 -16.77
C ASN A 158 7.33 -2.42 -16.57
N ASN A 159 6.09 -1.97 -16.32
CA ASN A 159 4.96 -2.83 -15.99
C ASN A 159 5.28 -3.78 -14.83
N SER A 160 5.85 -3.24 -13.75
CA SER A 160 6.12 -4.00 -12.53
C SER A 160 5.17 -3.59 -11.41
N GLN A 161 4.92 -4.53 -10.50
CA GLN A 161 4.29 -4.26 -9.20
C GLN A 161 5.29 -4.59 -8.11
N ASN A 162 5.33 -3.75 -7.08
CA ASN A 162 6.34 -3.83 -6.05
C ASN A 162 5.71 -3.78 -4.65
N ILE A 163 6.28 -4.56 -3.75
CA ILE A 163 5.93 -4.61 -2.33
C ILE A 163 7.21 -4.42 -1.54
N VAL A 164 7.31 -3.31 -0.84
CA VAL A 164 8.49 -2.94 -0.06
C VAL A 164 8.13 -2.97 1.42
N TYR A 165 8.99 -3.55 2.24
CA TYR A 165 8.78 -3.64 3.67
C TYR A 165 10.11 -3.63 4.42
N ARG A 166 10.05 -3.31 5.71
CA ARG A 166 11.16 -3.50 6.64
C ARG A 166 11.07 -4.89 7.25
N GLY A 167 12.16 -5.66 7.24
CA GLY A 167 12.26 -6.95 7.91
C GLY A 167 12.54 -6.83 9.40
N GLN A 168 12.32 -7.91 10.16
CA GLN A 168 12.72 -7.99 11.58
C GLN A 168 14.24 -7.96 11.77
N ASP A 169 15.00 -8.21 10.70
CA ASP A 169 16.45 -8.02 10.64
C ASP A 169 16.86 -6.53 10.47
N GLY A 170 15.88 -5.63 10.32
CA GLY A 170 16.09 -4.20 10.13
C GLY A 170 16.40 -3.81 8.69
N HIS A 171 16.46 -4.74 7.73
CA HIS A 171 16.71 -4.40 6.33
C HIS A 171 15.43 -3.97 5.61
N ILE A 172 15.60 -3.24 4.51
CA ILE A 172 14.53 -2.96 3.54
C ILE A 172 14.56 -4.05 2.47
N HIS A 173 13.41 -4.70 2.28
CA HIS A 173 13.20 -5.74 1.28
C HIS A 173 12.19 -5.28 0.23
N ASP A 174 12.39 -5.72 -1.01
CA ASP A 174 11.48 -5.50 -2.13
C ASP A 174 11.10 -6.85 -2.75
N PHE A 175 9.80 -7.08 -2.88
CA PHE A 175 9.26 -8.06 -3.82
C PHE A 175 8.80 -7.33 -5.06
N TYR A 176 9.30 -7.70 -6.22
CA TYR A 176 8.80 -7.18 -7.48
C TYR A 176 8.32 -8.31 -8.38
N PHE A 177 7.28 -8.03 -9.17
CA PHE A 177 6.77 -8.95 -10.16
C PHE A 177 6.82 -8.32 -11.54
N ILE A 178 7.31 -9.08 -12.52
CA ILE A 178 7.23 -8.76 -13.94
C ILE A 178 6.55 -9.93 -14.64
N ARG A 179 5.64 -9.62 -15.59
CA ARG A 179 4.98 -10.64 -16.39
C ARG A 179 6.03 -11.53 -17.07
N ASP A 180 5.78 -12.84 -17.09
CA ASP A 180 6.65 -13.89 -17.64
C ASP A 180 7.96 -14.14 -16.86
N GLN A 181 8.32 -13.29 -15.89
CA GLN A 181 9.46 -13.52 -14.98
C GLN A 181 9.02 -14.02 -13.61
N GLY A 182 7.81 -13.65 -13.17
CA GLY A 182 7.30 -14.02 -11.85
C GLY A 182 7.71 -13.05 -10.76
N TRP A 183 7.57 -13.48 -9.52
CA TRP A 183 7.99 -12.74 -8.33
C TRP A 183 9.49 -12.94 -8.07
N THR A 184 10.16 -11.86 -7.71
CA THR A 184 11.55 -11.85 -7.26
C THR A 184 11.64 -11.11 -5.93
N HIS A 185 12.45 -11.63 -5.01
CA HIS A 185 12.79 -10.99 -3.73
C HIS A 185 14.20 -10.41 -3.78
N THR A 186 14.37 -9.18 -3.28
CA THR A 186 15.67 -8.52 -3.12
C THR A 186 15.78 -7.92 -1.72
N ASN A 187 16.90 -8.17 -1.02
CA ASN A 187 17.30 -7.37 0.15
C ASN A 187 18.00 -6.10 -0.34
N LEU A 188 17.27 -4.98 -0.39
CA LEU A 188 17.79 -3.72 -0.91
C LEU A 188 18.86 -3.12 0.00
N SER A 189 18.70 -3.22 1.33
CA SER A 189 19.69 -2.69 2.26
C SER A 189 21.04 -3.39 2.10
N GLN A 190 21.04 -4.72 1.98
CA GLN A 190 22.26 -5.49 1.75
C GLN A 190 22.86 -5.21 0.36
N LEU A 191 22.02 -5.17 -0.67
CA LEU A 191 22.46 -4.88 -2.05
C LEU A 191 23.21 -3.54 -2.15
N LEU A 192 22.73 -2.53 -1.42
CA LEU A 192 23.22 -1.15 -1.52
C LEU A 192 24.16 -0.75 -0.38
N GLY A 193 24.40 -1.65 0.59
CA GLY A 193 25.22 -1.38 1.76
C GLY A 193 24.68 -0.25 2.64
N THR A 194 23.36 -0.12 2.75
CA THR A 194 22.73 0.96 3.53
C THR A 194 22.42 0.55 4.96
N PRO A 195 22.36 1.50 5.92
CA PRO A 195 22.07 1.18 7.31
C PRO A 195 20.71 0.50 7.55
N LEU A 196 20.59 -0.11 8.73
CA LEU A 196 19.32 -0.70 9.17
C LEU A 196 18.25 0.38 9.38
N ALA A 197 17.02 0.05 9.02
CA ALA A 197 15.86 0.89 9.15
C ALA A 197 15.31 0.91 10.59
N ALA A 198 15.01 2.09 11.10
CA ALA A 198 14.28 2.31 12.35
C ALA A 198 12.76 2.50 12.14
N GLY A 199 12.33 2.79 10.91
CA GLY A 199 10.95 3.11 10.56
C GLY A 199 10.42 2.32 9.37
N ASP A 200 9.13 2.44 9.12
CA ASP A 200 8.49 1.88 7.94
C ASP A 200 8.90 2.68 6.67
N PRO A 201 9.13 2.01 5.53
CA PRO A 201 9.49 2.69 4.29
C PRO A 201 8.28 3.35 3.62
N PHE A 202 8.55 4.37 2.81
CA PHE A 202 7.59 4.96 1.87
C PHE A 202 8.10 4.78 0.44
N ALA A 203 7.27 4.25 -0.46
CA ALA A 203 7.66 4.02 -1.85
C ALA A 203 6.74 4.73 -2.84
N TYR A 204 7.32 5.22 -3.94
CA TYR A 204 6.60 5.92 -4.99
C TYR A 204 7.35 5.82 -6.33
N THR A 205 6.62 6.02 -7.42
CA THR A 205 7.22 6.24 -8.74
C THR A 205 7.17 7.72 -9.10
N PHE A 206 8.11 8.14 -9.94
CA PHE A 206 8.02 9.42 -10.61
C PHE A 206 8.02 9.19 -12.12
N ASP A 207 6.83 9.00 -12.67
CA ASP A 207 6.62 8.57 -14.04
C ASP A 207 7.25 9.51 -15.08
N LEU A 208 7.27 10.82 -14.81
CA LEU A 208 7.89 11.82 -15.70
C LEU A 208 9.37 11.52 -15.95
N PHE A 209 10.11 11.13 -14.90
CA PHE A 209 11.51 10.76 -15.01
C PHE A 209 11.72 9.26 -15.04
N LYS A 210 10.65 8.45 -15.08
CA LYS A 210 10.70 6.99 -15.16
C LYS A 210 11.56 6.38 -14.05
N THR A 211 11.38 6.88 -12.82
CA THR A 211 12.15 6.47 -11.66
C THR A 211 11.28 5.82 -10.60
N GLN A 212 11.89 4.89 -9.85
CA GLN A 212 11.29 4.24 -8.69
C GLN A 212 12.05 4.69 -7.45
N HIS A 213 11.36 4.88 -6.33
CA HIS A 213 11.94 5.38 -5.10
C HIS A 213 11.38 4.65 -3.88
N VAL A 214 12.27 4.37 -2.94
CA VAL A 214 11.97 3.91 -1.58
C VAL A 214 12.72 4.81 -0.63
N VAL A 215 12.01 5.44 0.31
CA VAL A 215 12.62 6.30 1.32
C VAL A 215 12.34 5.71 2.69
N TYR A 216 13.35 5.62 3.54
CA TYR A 216 13.20 5.13 4.91
C TYR A 216 14.09 5.90 5.87
N ARG A 217 13.75 5.80 7.17
CA ARG A 217 14.57 6.34 8.26
C ARG A 217 15.50 5.27 8.82
N GLY A 218 16.80 5.55 8.82
CA GLY A 218 17.83 4.71 9.42
C GLY A 218 17.84 4.78 10.95
N GLN A 219 18.48 3.80 11.60
CA GLN A 219 18.70 3.78 13.06
C GLN A 219 19.59 4.91 13.58
N ASP A 220 20.34 5.55 12.70
CA ASP A 220 21.11 6.77 12.97
C ASP A 220 20.28 8.06 12.88
N GLY A 221 18.99 7.96 12.54
CA GLY A 221 18.08 9.10 12.36
C GLY A 221 18.20 9.77 11.00
N ASN A 222 19.04 9.29 10.08
CA ASN A 222 19.11 9.82 8.72
C ASN A 222 17.99 9.26 7.83
N LEU A 223 17.61 10.01 6.80
CA LEU A 223 16.72 9.56 5.75
C LEU A 223 17.55 9.07 4.56
N TYR A 224 17.29 7.84 4.13
CA TYR A 224 17.92 7.21 2.99
C TYR A 224 16.92 7.06 1.86
N GLN A 225 17.35 7.38 0.64
CA GLN A 225 16.62 7.07 -0.57
C GLN A 225 17.31 5.91 -1.29
N LEU A 226 16.57 4.85 -1.58
CA LEU A 226 16.94 3.81 -2.52
C LEU A 226 16.14 4.09 -3.80
N TYR A 227 16.79 4.14 -4.96
CA TYR A 227 16.12 4.52 -6.20
C TYR A 227 16.67 3.84 -7.44
N ILE A 228 15.82 3.64 -8.43
CA ILE A 228 16.19 3.20 -9.78
C ILE A 228 16.04 4.39 -10.73
N PRO A 229 17.14 4.88 -11.33
CA PRO A 229 17.06 5.81 -12.46
C PRO A 229 16.82 5.06 -13.79
N PRO A 230 16.45 5.76 -14.88
CA PRO A 230 16.01 5.10 -16.12
C PRO A 230 17.07 4.18 -16.73
N GLY A 231 16.71 2.92 -16.91
CA GLY A 231 17.57 1.91 -17.54
C GLY A 231 18.83 1.56 -16.73
N LYS A 232 18.82 1.77 -15.42
CA LYS A 232 19.94 1.40 -14.52
C LYS A 232 19.48 0.51 -13.38
N GLU A 233 20.45 0.06 -12.60
CA GLU A 233 20.24 -0.68 -11.36
C GLU A 233 19.93 0.24 -10.18
N TRP A 234 19.52 -0.36 -9.07
CA TRP A 234 19.31 0.32 -7.78
C TRP A 234 20.54 1.15 -7.37
N ARG A 235 20.25 2.30 -6.77
CA ARG A 235 21.22 3.22 -6.18
C ARG A 235 20.72 3.68 -4.81
N GLN A 236 21.60 4.29 -4.03
CA GLN A 236 21.24 4.89 -2.75
C GLN A 236 21.80 6.32 -2.61
N SER A 237 21.14 7.14 -1.79
CA SER A 237 21.62 8.43 -1.29
C SER A 237 21.20 8.61 0.18
N ASN A 238 22.04 9.30 0.96
CA ASN A 238 21.70 9.76 2.31
C ASN A 238 21.16 11.18 2.20
N LEU A 239 19.84 11.31 2.12
CA LEU A 239 19.17 12.60 1.95
C LEU A 239 19.49 13.58 3.08
N THR A 240 19.59 13.09 4.32
CA THR A 240 19.88 13.95 5.48
C THR A 240 21.26 14.57 5.36
N VAL A 241 22.28 13.78 5.01
CA VAL A 241 23.65 14.27 4.82
C VAL A 241 23.76 15.16 3.58
N ASP A 242 23.23 14.70 2.45
CA ASP A 242 23.34 15.40 1.16
C ASP A 242 22.68 16.79 1.19
N THR A 243 21.69 16.99 2.06
CA THR A 243 20.95 18.26 2.21
C THR A 243 21.27 19.03 3.48
N SER A 244 22.07 18.46 4.39
CA SER A 244 22.28 18.99 5.75
C SER A 244 20.96 19.18 6.54
N ALA A 245 19.95 18.34 6.27
CA ALA A 245 18.69 18.36 7.02
C ALA A 245 18.89 17.86 8.46
N PRO A 246 18.02 18.25 9.41
CA PRO A 246 18.00 17.63 10.73
C PRO A 246 17.65 16.13 10.68
N SER A 247 18.09 15.37 11.68
CA SER A 247 17.73 13.95 11.84
C SER A 247 16.21 13.78 12.00
N ALA A 248 15.67 12.75 11.36
CA ALA A 248 14.26 12.42 11.38
C ALA A 248 13.86 11.69 12.67
N ALA A 249 12.72 12.08 13.24
CA ALA A 249 12.10 11.42 14.40
C ALA A 249 10.91 10.52 14.02
N SER A 250 10.35 10.70 12.82
CA SER A 250 9.20 9.93 12.30
C SER A 250 9.56 9.22 11.01
N ASP A 251 8.67 8.34 10.58
CA ASP A 251 8.76 7.68 9.28
C ASP A 251 8.44 8.68 8.16
N PRO A 252 9.06 8.53 6.98
CA PRO A 252 8.89 9.49 5.90
C PRO A 252 7.49 9.41 5.26
N VAL A 253 7.03 10.54 4.73
CA VAL A 253 5.93 10.61 3.77
C VAL A 253 6.45 11.37 2.56
N CYS A 254 6.27 10.82 1.37
CA CYS A 254 6.75 11.44 0.13
C CYS A 254 5.58 11.88 -0.74
N TYR A 255 5.78 12.96 -1.47
CA TYR A 255 4.86 13.43 -2.51
C TYR A 255 5.66 14.03 -3.65
N THR A 256 5.10 13.96 -4.85
CA THR A 256 5.61 14.67 -6.02
C THR A 256 4.63 15.77 -6.38
N TYR A 257 5.14 16.86 -6.95
CA TYR A 257 4.31 17.94 -7.46
C TYR A 257 5.00 18.53 -8.69
N ASP A 258 4.19 18.94 -9.67
CA ASP A 258 4.70 19.60 -10.86
C ASP A 258 4.97 21.08 -10.56
N LEU A 259 6.21 21.50 -10.77
CA LEU A 259 6.56 22.92 -10.86
C LEU A 259 6.11 23.41 -12.25
N LYS A 260 4.94 24.04 -12.31
CA LYS A 260 4.49 24.75 -13.51
C LYS A 260 5.22 26.08 -13.65
#